data_AF-A0A538S0X5-F1
#
_entry.id   AF-A0A538S0X5-F1
#
_cell.length_a   1.000
_cell.length_b   1.000
_cell.length_c   1.000
_cell.angle_alpha   90.00
_cell.angle_beta   90.00
_cell.angle_gamma   90.00
#
_symmetry.space_group_name_H-M   'P 1'
#
loop_
_entity.id
_entity.type
_entity.pdbx_description
1 polymer ?
#
loop_
_entity_poly.entity_id
_entity_poly.type
_entity_poly.pdbx_seq_one_letter_code
_entity_poly.pdbx_strand_id
1 'polypeptide(L)'
;MIASLADAWRWYEAARALARAMARLGEKHWNDLPWDGALGRDNFLRHLSSAEILNGAQTVLDDLDDLCVLLLFSVFEATIRERVLAEVEAELPPLRHVAIKRALDEMKEGIEHGSFFKVLEPYKDFDPNRLKRFLDHLGA
;
A
#
# COMPACT_ATOMS: atom_id res chain seq x y z
N MET A 1 3.54 2.07 -9.96
CA MET A 1 3.40 2.68 -8.62
C MET A 1 2.03 2.28 -8.10
N ILE A 2 1.90 1.89 -6.83
CA ILE A 2 0.62 1.50 -6.24
C ILE A 2 -0.12 2.79 -5.90
N ALA A 3 -1.24 3.06 -6.57
CA ALA A 3 -1.94 4.35 -6.50
C ALA A 3 -3.40 4.22 -6.02
N SER A 4 -3.90 3.00 -5.86
CA SER A 4 -5.27 2.73 -5.44
C SER A 4 -5.33 1.52 -4.51
N LEU A 5 -6.41 1.42 -3.73
CA LEU A 5 -6.65 0.26 -2.86
C LEU A 5 -6.72 -1.04 -3.67
N ALA A 6 -7.32 -0.98 -4.86
CA ALA A 6 -7.37 -2.11 -5.78
C ALA A 6 -5.97 -2.54 -6.26
N ASP A 7 -5.06 -1.59 -6.54
CA ASP A 7 -3.68 -1.90 -6.90
C ASP A 7 -2.90 -2.50 -5.73
N ALA A 8 -3.11 -1.97 -4.51
CA ALA A 8 -2.50 -2.51 -3.30
C ALA A 8 -2.95 -3.95 -3.04
N TRP A 9 -4.24 -4.22 -3.19
CA TRP A 9 -4.80 -5.57 -3.05
C TRP A 9 -4.26 -6.53 -4.12
N ARG A 10 -4.24 -6.11 -5.39
CA ARG A 10 -3.68 -6.91 -6.49
C ARG A 10 -2.20 -7.24 -6.27
N TRP A 11 -1.43 -6.28 -5.76
CA TRP A 11 -0.03 -6.50 -5.42
C TRP A 11 0.12 -7.55 -4.33
N TYR A 12 -0.68 -7.45 -3.27
CA TYR A 12 -0.70 -8.43 -2.18
C TYR A 12 -1.03 -9.84 -2.68
N GLU A 13 -2.08 -9.98 -3.48
CA GLU A 13 -2.49 -11.28 -4.04
C GLU A 13 -1.38 -11.89 -4.91
N ALA A 14 -0.74 -11.07 -5.74
CA ALA A 14 0.37 -11.51 -6.59
C ALA A 14 1.59 -11.95 -5.75
N ALA A 15 1.98 -11.16 -4.76
CA ALA A 15 3.10 -11.48 -3.86
C ALA A 15 2.83 -12.79 -3.09
N ARG A 16 1.61 -12.95 -2.57
CA ARG A 16 1.19 -14.15 -1.84
C ARG A 16 1.18 -15.38 -2.74
N ALA A 17 0.66 -15.26 -3.95
CA ALA A 17 0.61 -16.34 -4.92
C ALA A 17 2.02 -16.79 -5.32
N LEU A 18 2.94 -15.85 -5.57
CA LEU A 18 4.33 -16.14 -5.90
C LEU A 18 5.08 -16.81 -4.74
N ALA A 19 4.96 -16.30 -3.53
CA ALA A 19 5.60 -16.90 -2.35
C ALA A 19 5.10 -18.33 -2.12
N ARG A 20 3.78 -18.57 -2.25
CA ARG A 20 3.21 -19.93 -2.19
C ARG A 20 3.70 -20.84 -3.32
N ALA A 21 3.83 -20.32 -4.54
CA ALA A 21 4.35 -21.09 -5.66
C ALA A 21 5.81 -21.51 -5.40
N MET A 22 6.63 -20.60 -4.89
CA MET A 22 8.02 -20.88 -4.50
C MET A 22 8.11 -21.90 -3.37
N ALA A 23 7.25 -21.77 -2.33
CA ALA A 23 7.19 -22.77 -1.27
C ALA A 23 6.86 -24.16 -1.82
N ARG A 24 5.85 -24.28 -2.69
CA ARG A 24 5.49 -25.57 -3.32
C ARG A 24 6.60 -26.12 -4.22
N LEU A 25 7.30 -25.26 -4.95
CA LEU A 25 8.45 -25.64 -5.78
C LEU A 25 9.58 -26.20 -4.90
N GLY A 26 9.95 -25.46 -3.85
CA GLY A 26 10.96 -25.85 -2.86
C GLY A 26 10.64 -27.19 -2.21
N GLU A 27 9.39 -27.38 -1.76
CA GLU A 27 8.94 -28.58 -1.05
C GLU A 27 8.90 -29.83 -1.95
N LYS A 28 8.33 -29.71 -3.15
CA LYS A 28 7.89 -30.88 -3.92
C LYS A 28 8.76 -31.25 -5.10
N HIS A 29 9.52 -30.30 -5.63
CA HIS A 29 10.08 -30.45 -6.97
C HIS A 29 11.55 -30.05 -7.07
N TRP A 30 12.04 -29.18 -6.18
CA TRP A 30 13.36 -28.57 -6.33
C TRP A 30 14.51 -29.57 -6.47
N ASN A 31 14.50 -30.63 -5.66
CA ASN A 31 15.56 -31.64 -5.67
C ASN A 31 15.47 -32.60 -6.87
N ASP A 32 14.34 -32.61 -7.58
CA ASP A 32 14.07 -33.51 -8.72
C ASP A 32 14.18 -32.78 -10.07
N LEU A 33 14.56 -31.49 -10.08
CA LEU A 33 14.71 -30.72 -11.31
C LEU A 33 15.89 -31.22 -12.17
N PRO A 34 15.78 -31.15 -13.51
CA PRO A 34 16.85 -31.57 -14.41
C PRO A 34 17.98 -30.53 -14.45
N TRP A 35 18.94 -30.68 -13.53
CA TRP A 35 20.07 -29.76 -13.37
C TRP A 35 21.11 -29.83 -14.50
N ASP A 36 21.14 -30.90 -15.30
CA ASP A 36 22.14 -31.13 -16.36
C ASP A 36 21.98 -30.22 -17.61
N GLY A 37 21.18 -29.16 -17.54
CA GLY A 37 20.85 -28.28 -18.66
C GLY A 37 21.00 -26.79 -18.37
N ALA A 38 20.13 -25.97 -18.95
CA ALA A 38 20.16 -24.52 -18.76
C ALA A 38 20.01 -24.11 -17.28
N LEU A 39 19.25 -24.85 -16.49
CA LEU A 39 19.04 -24.60 -15.05
C LEU A 39 20.34 -24.73 -14.25
N GLY A 40 21.15 -25.78 -14.45
CA GLY A 40 22.42 -25.94 -13.74
C GLY A 40 23.55 -25.05 -14.25
N ARG A 41 23.37 -24.37 -15.39
CA ARG A 41 24.27 -23.29 -15.84
C ARG A 41 23.97 -21.96 -15.16
N ASP A 42 22.80 -21.82 -14.53
CA ASP A 42 22.48 -20.66 -13.71
C ASP A 42 23.15 -20.80 -12.35
N ASN A 43 24.18 -20.00 -12.11
CA ASN A 43 24.92 -20.04 -10.85
C ASN A 43 24.04 -19.63 -9.66
N PHE A 44 23.04 -18.78 -9.82
CA PHE A 44 22.18 -18.42 -8.69
C PHE A 44 21.30 -19.61 -8.30
N LEU A 45 20.60 -20.21 -9.27
CA LEU A 45 19.70 -21.34 -9.02
C LEU A 45 20.46 -22.58 -8.55
N ARG A 46 21.66 -22.86 -9.09
CA ARG A 46 22.45 -24.05 -8.73
C ARG A 46 22.91 -24.08 -7.26
N HIS A 47 23.16 -22.92 -6.66
CA HIS A 47 23.61 -22.85 -5.26
C HIS A 47 22.46 -22.72 -4.27
N LEU A 48 21.24 -22.54 -4.74
CA LEU A 48 20.07 -22.39 -3.89
C LEU A 48 19.55 -23.77 -3.46
N SER A 49 19.43 -23.99 -2.16
CA SER A 49 18.85 -25.21 -1.60
C SER A 49 17.32 -25.11 -1.49
N SER A 50 16.66 -26.28 -1.46
CA SER A 50 15.23 -26.38 -1.16
C SER A 50 14.89 -25.71 0.18
N ALA A 51 15.73 -25.89 1.20
CA ALA A 51 15.56 -25.27 2.50
C ALA A 51 15.61 -23.74 2.45
N GLU A 52 16.54 -23.16 1.67
CA GLU A 52 16.62 -21.70 1.50
C GLU A 52 15.39 -21.14 0.79
N ILE A 53 14.87 -21.84 -0.23
CA ILE A 53 13.63 -21.44 -0.91
C ILE A 53 12.45 -21.46 0.05
N LEU A 54 12.31 -22.54 0.82
CA LEU A 54 11.22 -22.70 1.77
C LEU A 54 11.27 -21.63 2.85
N ASN A 55 12.45 -21.40 3.42
CA ASN A 55 12.65 -20.37 4.43
C ASN A 55 12.34 -18.98 3.87
N GLY A 56 12.85 -18.64 2.68
CA GLY A 56 12.58 -17.35 2.05
C GLY A 56 11.11 -17.13 1.73
N ALA A 57 10.43 -18.15 1.19
CA ALA A 57 8.99 -18.09 0.93
C ALA A 57 8.18 -17.93 2.22
N GLN A 58 8.57 -18.63 3.30
CA GLN A 58 7.89 -18.54 4.59
C GLN A 58 8.08 -17.16 5.22
N THR A 59 9.31 -16.63 5.23
CA THR A 59 9.59 -15.26 5.71
C THR A 59 8.72 -14.24 5.01
N VAL A 60 8.58 -14.32 3.68
CA VAL A 60 7.67 -13.43 2.95
C VAL A 60 6.23 -13.63 3.42
N LEU A 61 5.75 -14.87 3.52
CA LEU A 61 4.35 -15.14 3.90
C LEU A 61 4.00 -14.71 5.32
N ASP A 62 4.96 -14.79 6.26
CA ASP A 62 4.76 -14.42 7.66
C ASP A 62 4.50 -12.91 7.80
N ASP A 63 5.25 -12.07 7.07
CA ASP A 63 5.16 -10.61 7.18
C ASP A 63 4.18 -9.98 6.17
N LEU A 64 3.75 -10.73 5.14
CA LEU A 64 3.02 -10.17 4.01
C LEU A 64 1.65 -9.59 4.38
N ASP A 65 0.94 -10.20 5.34
CA ASP A 65 -0.36 -9.70 5.78
C ASP A 65 -0.22 -8.35 6.50
N ASP A 66 0.78 -8.19 7.36
CA ASP A 66 1.08 -6.93 8.05
C ASP A 66 1.52 -5.83 7.06
N LEU A 67 2.38 -6.19 6.10
CA LEU A 67 2.78 -5.28 5.02
C LEU A 67 1.58 -4.86 4.16
N CYS A 68 0.63 -5.76 3.90
CA CYS A 68 -0.59 -5.45 3.17
C CYS A 68 -1.44 -4.41 3.91
N VAL A 69 -1.64 -4.59 5.22
CA VAL A 69 -2.38 -3.63 6.05
C VAL A 69 -1.71 -2.25 6.02
N LEU A 70 -0.38 -2.21 6.19
CA LEU A 70 0.39 -0.97 6.13
C LEU A 70 0.22 -0.27 4.78
N LEU A 71 0.32 -1.02 3.68
CA LEU A 71 0.20 -0.50 2.33
C LEU A 71 -1.21 0.03 2.05
N LEU A 72 -2.25 -0.73 2.41
CA LEU A 72 -3.64 -0.32 2.25
C LEU A 72 -3.93 0.95 3.05
N PHE A 73 -3.45 1.00 4.30
CA PHE A 73 -3.59 2.20 5.14
C PHE A 73 -2.87 3.41 4.52
N SER A 74 -1.67 3.22 4.00
CA SER A 74 -0.89 4.30 3.37
C SER A 74 -1.58 4.85 2.12
N VAL A 75 -2.13 3.97 1.28
CA VAL A 75 -2.89 4.37 0.09
C VAL A 75 -4.18 5.08 0.50
N PHE A 76 -4.92 4.52 1.47
CA PHE A 76 -6.12 5.15 2.01
C PHE A 76 -5.82 6.56 2.54
N GLU A 77 -4.80 6.70 3.37
CA GLU A 77 -4.37 7.98 3.92
C GLU A 77 -4.07 9.00 2.82
N ALA A 78 -3.28 8.61 1.81
CA ALA A 78 -2.95 9.47 0.69
C ALA A 78 -4.21 9.93 -0.08
N THR A 79 -5.12 9.00 -0.38
CA THR A 79 -6.39 9.30 -1.06
C THR A 79 -7.24 10.29 -0.27
N ILE A 80 -7.32 10.12 1.05
CA ILE A 80 -8.09 11.02 1.92
C ILE A 80 -7.48 12.41 1.94
N ARG A 81 -6.15 12.52 2.09
CA ARG A 81 -5.45 13.82 2.09
C ARG A 81 -5.64 14.55 0.79
N GLU A 82 -5.46 13.88 -0.34
CA GLU A 82 -5.68 14.45 -1.67
C GLU A 82 -7.11 14.97 -1.82
N ARG A 83 -8.09 14.20 -1.33
CA ARG A 83 -9.49 14.61 -1.36
C ARG A 83 -9.77 15.82 -0.50
N VAL A 84 -9.28 15.85 0.73
CA VAL A 84 -9.47 16.98 1.66
C VAL A 84 -8.84 18.24 1.08
N LEU A 85 -7.64 18.15 0.49
CA LEU A 85 -7.00 19.28 -0.19
C LEU A 85 -7.86 19.80 -1.34
N ALA A 86 -8.37 18.92 -2.19
CA ALA A 86 -9.23 19.31 -3.30
C ALA A 86 -10.53 20.00 -2.83
N GLU A 87 -11.15 19.52 -1.74
CA GLU A 87 -12.34 20.13 -1.15
C GLU A 87 -12.03 21.52 -0.56
N VAL A 88 -10.94 21.64 0.21
CA VAL A 88 -10.47 22.92 0.74
C VAL A 88 -10.21 23.90 -0.41
N GLU A 89 -9.50 23.50 -1.45
CA GLU A 89 -9.20 24.35 -2.60
C GLU A 89 -10.45 24.83 -3.34
N ALA A 90 -11.47 23.99 -3.46
CA ALA A 90 -12.73 24.35 -4.08
C ALA A 90 -13.54 25.39 -3.27
N GLU A 91 -13.37 25.42 -1.95
CA GLU A 91 -14.05 26.37 -1.06
C GLU A 91 -13.32 27.72 -0.92
N LEU A 92 -12.05 27.78 -1.30
CA LEU A 92 -11.25 28.99 -1.09
C LEU A 92 -11.61 30.12 -2.07
N PRO A 93 -12.00 31.30 -1.58
CA PRO A 93 -12.19 32.45 -2.44
C PRO A 93 -10.83 32.97 -2.95
N PRO A 94 -10.82 33.84 -3.99
CA PRO A 94 -9.59 34.49 -4.43
C PRO A 94 -9.08 35.48 -3.37
N LEU A 95 -8.18 35.01 -2.52
CA LEU A 95 -7.64 35.77 -1.39
C LEU A 95 -6.43 36.59 -1.80
N ARG A 96 -6.40 37.86 -1.37
CA ARG A 96 -5.32 38.82 -1.72
C ARG A 96 -4.37 39.12 -0.56
N HIS A 97 -4.83 39.00 0.70
CA HIS A 97 -4.03 39.38 1.86
C HIS A 97 -2.92 38.36 2.17
N VAL A 98 -1.67 38.83 2.30
CA VAL A 98 -0.48 37.97 2.47
C VAL A 98 -0.55 37.09 3.72
N ALA A 99 -1.04 37.61 4.84
CA ALA A 99 -1.15 36.82 6.08
C ALA A 99 -2.16 35.66 5.94
N ILE A 100 -3.22 35.83 5.14
CA ILE A 100 -4.20 34.78 4.92
C ILE A 100 -3.61 33.71 3.99
N LYS A 101 -2.91 34.12 2.93
CA LYS A 101 -2.22 33.18 2.04
C LYS A 101 -1.25 32.28 2.81
N ARG A 102 -0.41 32.87 3.66
CA ARG A 102 0.52 32.11 4.50
C ARG A 102 -0.19 31.13 5.42
N ALA A 103 -1.26 31.56 6.09
CA ALA A 103 -2.04 30.66 6.96
C ALA A 103 -2.66 29.48 6.18
N LEU A 104 -3.05 29.70 4.92
CA LEU A 104 -3.56 28.64 4.05
C LEU A 104 -2.46 27.68 3.62
N ASP A 105 -1.29 28.18 3.27
CA ASP A 105 -0.15 27.34 2.89
C ASP A 105 0.26 26.46 4.09
N GLU A 106 0.35 27.03 5.29
CA GLU A 106 0.63 26.29 6.53
C GLU A 106 -0.45 25.22 6.83
N MET A 107 -1.72 25.52 6.56
CA MET A 107 -2.81 24.56 6.69
C MET A 107 -2.70 23.43 5.66
N LYS A 108 -2.41 23.74 4.39
CA LYS A 108 -2.24 22.74 3.32
C LYS A 108 -1.06 21.82 3.61
N GLU A 109 0.08 22.36 4.01
CA GLU A 109 1.23 21.56 4.46
C GLU A 109 0.85 20.66 5.65
N GLY A 110 0.03 21.15 6.58
CA GLY A 110 -0.53 20.36 7.67
C GLY A 110 -1.40 19.19 7.20
N ILE A 111 -2.19 19.37 6.13
CA ILE A 111 -3.00 18.31 5.52
C ILE A 111 -2.14 17.34 4.71
N GLU A 112 -1.05 17.78 4.09
CA GLU A 112 -0.17 16.90 3.30
C GLU A 112 0.77 16.07 4.18
N HIS A 113 1.36 16.68 5.20
CA HIS A 113 2.49 16.10 5.95
C HIS A 113 2.25 15.99 7.46
N GLY A 114 1.20 16.63 7.97
CA GLY A 114 0.86 16.57 9.39
C GLY A 114 0.26 15.24 9.81
N SER A 115 -0.11 15.11 11.09
CA SER A 115 -0.74 13.89 11.61
C SER A 115 -2.08 13.58 10.93
N PHE A 116 -2.25 12.36 10.41
CA PHE A 116 -3.49 11.93 9.77
C PHE A 116 -4.69 12.00 10.72
N PHE A 117 -4.46 11.74 12.01
CA PHE A 117 -5.48 11.90 13.05
C PHE A 117 -6.07 13.32 13.06
N LYS A 118 -5.23 14.36 12.90
CA LYS A 118 -5.69 15.76 12.85
C LYS A 118 -6.50 16.06 11.59
N VAL A 119 -6.21 15.39 10.48
CA VAL A 119 -7.01 15.51 9.25
C VAL A 119 -8.41 14.93 9.45
N LEU A 120 -8.52 13.82 10.17
CA LEU A 120 -9.80 13.15 10.42
C LEU A 120 -10.59 13.70 11.62
N GLU A 121 -9.94 14.38 12.55
CA GLU A 121 -10.57 14.90 13.77
C GLU A 121 -11.85 15.73 13.53
N PRO A 122 -11.90 16.65 12.55
CA PRO A 122 -13.11 17.42 12.24
C PRO A 122 -14.29 16.56 11.76
N TYR A 123 -14.03 15.35 11.27
CA TYR A 123 -15.05 14.42 10.75
C TYR A 123 -15.59 13.46 11.81
N LYS A 124 -15.11 13.50 13.06
CA LYS A 124 -15.59 12.61 14.12
C LYS A 124 -17.00 12.93 14.60
N ASP A 125 -17.39 14.20 14.51
CA ASP A 125 -18.74 14.67 14.86
C ASP A 125 -19.70 14.61 13.65
N PHE A 126 -19.22 14.13 12.49
CA PHE A 126 -20.04 13.95 11.31
C PHE A 126 -20.91 12.69 11.41
N ASP A 127 -22.19 12.83 11.03
CA ASP A 127 -23.17 11.74 10.94
C ASP A 127 -22.57 10.49 10.24
N PRO A 128 -22.61 9.29 10.86
CA PRO A 128 -22.11 8.03 10.28
C PRO A 128 -22.60 7.76 8.85
N ASN A 129 -23.80 8.23 8.49
CA ASN A 129 -24.35 8.07 7.15
C ASN A 129 -23.63 8.91 6.08
N ARG A 130 -22.97 10.01 6.46
CA ARG A 130 -22.14 10.81 5.55
C ARG A 130 -20.75 10.23 5.40
N LEU A 131 -20.16 9.69 6.47
CA LEU A 131 -18.90 8.95 6.39
C LEU A 131 -19.04 7.74 5.45
N LYS A 132 -20.15 7.01 5.55
CA LYS A 132 -20.47 5.92 4.63
C LYS A 132 -20.55 6.39 3.17
N ARG A 133 -21.29 7.47 2.88
CA ARG A 133 -21.37 8.02 1.51
C ARG A 133 -20.02 8.49 0.97
N PHE A 134 -19.16 9.01 1.85
CA PHE A 134 -17.81 9.43 1.52
C PHE A 134 -16.93 8.22 1.17
N LEU A 135 -17.01 7.13 1.93
CA LEU A 135 -16.33 5.86 1.62
C LEU A 135 -16.88 5.19 0.35
N ASP A 136 -18.21 5.17 0.17
CA ASP A 136 -18.86 4.59 -1.02
C ASP A 136 -18.42 5.31 -2.32
N HIS A 137 -18.10 6.62 -2.26
CA HIS A 137 -17.57 7.39 -3.39
C HIS A 137 -16.09 7.11 -3.70
N LEU A 138 -15.35 6.55 -2.75
CA LEU A 138 -13.95 6.16 -2.91
C LEU A 138 -13.78 4.75 -3.49
N GLY A 139 -14.88 4.05 -3.78
CA GLY A 139 -14.87 2.68 -4.28
C GLY A 139 -14.43 1.64 -3.24
N ALA A 140 -14.64 1.95 -1.95
CA ALA A 140 -14.38 1.06 -0.81
C ALA A 140 -15.68 0.40 -0.30
#